data_AF-A0A6M0F408-F1
#
_entry.id   AF-A0A6M0F408-F1
#
_cell.length_a   1.000
_cell.length_b   1.000
_cell.length_c   1.000
_cell.angle_alpha   90.00
_cell.angle_beta   90.00
_cell.angle_gamma   90.00
#
_symmetry.space_group_name_H-M   'P 1'
#
loop_
_entity.id
_entity.type
_entity.pdbx_description
1 polymer ?
#
loop_
_entity_poly.entity_id
_entity_poly.type
_entity_poly.pdbx_seq_one_letter_code
_entity_poly.pdbx_strand_id
1 'polypeptide(L)' 'MAHKKGTGSTRNGRDSNAQRLGVKRYGGETVRAGNILVRQRGTK' A
#
# COMPACT_ATOMS: atom_id res chain seq x y z
N MET A 1 -15.68 31.10 33.78
CA MET A 1 -14.55 31.08 32.84
C MET A 1 -14.85 30.09 31.73
N ALA A 2 -14.82 30.56 30.49
CA ALA A 2 -15.01 29.76 29.30
C ALA A 2 -13.69 29.11 28.84
N HIS A 3 -13.86 28.10 27.99
CA HIS A 3 -12.86 27.36 27.21
C HIS A 3 -12.24 26.13 27.89
N LYS A 4 -12.98 25.04 27.70
CA LYS A 4 -12.55 23.64 27.68
C LYS A 4 -11.14 23.53 27.10
N LYS A 5 -10.21 22.93 27.85
CA LYS A 5 -8.86 22.55 27.42
C LYS A 5 -8.99 21.80 26.09
N GLY A 6 -8.61 22.46 24.99
CA GLY A 6 -8.72 21.90 23.65
C GLY A 6 -7.78 20.71 23.49
N THR A 7 -8.25 19.51 23.84
CA THR A 7 -7.59 18.26 23.46
C THR A 7 -7.74 18.11 21.96
N GLY A 8 -6.66 18.35 21.23
CA GLY A 8 -6.59 18.14 19.78
C GLY A 8 -6.84 16.67 19.45
N SER A 9 -8.06 16.36 19.04
CA SER A 9 -8.39 15.07 18.44
C SER A 9 -7.69 14.98 17.09
N THR A 10 -6.78 14.02 16.94
CA THR A 10 -6.14 13.73 15.65
C THR A 10 -7.21 13.20 14.69
N ARG A 11 -7.50 13.97 13.63
CA ARG A 11 -8.51 13.63 12.60
C ARG A 11 -7.98 12.73 11.47
N ASN A 12 -6.68 12.44 11.46
CA ASN A 12 -6.01 11.78 10.34
C ASN A 12 -5.37 10.46 10.81
N GLY A 13 -6.13 9.37 10.76
CA GLY A 13 -5.67 8.02 11.11
C GLY A 13 -6.23 6.94 10.19
N ARG A 14 -6.67 7.31 8.97
CA ARG A 14 -7.19 6.37 7.98
C ARG A 14 -6.07 5.95 7.05
N ASP A 15 -5.74 4.68 7.07
CA ASP A 15 -4.92 4.04 6.05
C ASP A 15 -5.66 2.81 5.50
N SER A 16 -5.35 2.46 4.26
CA SER A 16 -5.87 1.28 3.59
C SER A 16 -4.90 0.12 3.71
N ASN A 17 -5.41 -1.11 3.64
CA ASN A 17 -4.54 -2.28 3.65
C ASN A 17 -3.56 -2.28 2.48
N ALA A 18 -2.30 -2.61 2.76
CA ALA A 18 -1.27 -2.73 1.74
C ALA A 18 -1.63 -3.79 0.69
N GLN A 19 -1.49 -3.43 -0.59
CA GLN A 19 -1.90 -4.29 -1.71
C GLN A 19 -0.82 -5.24 -2.22
N ARG A 20 0.35 -5.26 -1.54
CA ARG A 20 1.50 -6.13 -1.84
C ARG A 20 1.92 -6.04 -3.33
N LEU A 21 1.97 -4.82 -3.85
CA LEU A 21 2.45 -4.54 -5.21
C LEU A 21 3.94 -4.91 -5.35
N GLY A 22 4.46 -4.83 -6.57
CA GLY A 22 5.86 -5.05 -6.89
C GLY A 22 6.14 -6.31 -7.71
N VAL A 23 7.42 -6.50 -7.97
CA VAL A 23 7.97 -7.63 -8.74
C VAL A 23 7.75 -8.94 -7.98
N LYS A 24 7.31 -9.97 -8.70
CA LYS A 24 7.04 -11.32 -8.18
C LYS A 24 8.02 -12.34 -8.71
N ARG A 25 8.62 -12.08 -9.87
CA ARG A 25 9.68 -12.89 -10.47
C ARG A 25 10.73 -11.98 -11.07
N TYR A 26 11.99 -12.23 -10.74
CA TYR A 26 13.13 -11.47 -11.24
C TYR A 26 13.77 -12.15 -12.46
N GLY A 27 14.69 -11.44 -13.14
CA GLY A 27 15.39 -11.98 -14.30
C GLY A 27 16.20 -13.23 -13.95
N GLY A 28 16.11 -14.27 -14.78
CA GLY A 28 16.79 -15.55 -14.57
C GLY A 28 16.00 -16.59 -13.78
N GLU A 29 14.84 -16.22 -13.22
CA GLU A 29 13.96 -17.19 -12.55
C GLU A 29 13.15 -18.02 -13.56
N THR A 30 13.01 -19.31 -13.31
CA THR A 30 12.17 -20.19 -14.14
C THR A 30 10.69 -19.92 -13.83
N VAL A 31 9.90 -19.64 -14.86
CA VAL A 31 8.45 -19.39 -14.72
C VAL A 31 7.64 -20.37 -15.56
N ARG A 32 6.48 -20.76 -15.03
CA ARG A 32 5.47 -21.51 -15.78
C ARG A 32 4.53 -20.52 -16.47
N ALA A 33 3.88 -20.97 -17.55
CA ALA A 33 2.82 -20.20 -18.18
C ALA A 33 1.72 -19.87 -17.15
N GLY A 34 1.25 -18.63 -17.16
CA GLY A 34 0.25 -18.13 -16.20
C GLY A 34 0.80 -17.56 -14.89
N ASN A 35 2.11 -17.61 -14.65
CA ASN A 35 2.71 -16.95 -13.48
C ASN A 35 2.64 -15.42 -13.60
N ILE A 36 2.41 -14.74 -12.48
CA ILE A 36 2.47 -13.28 -12.38
C ILE A 36 3.94 -12.86 -12.26
N LEU A 37 4.39 -11.94 -13.12
CA LEU A 37 5.74 -11.38 -13.07
C LEU A 37 5.81 -10.10 -12.23
N VAL A 38 4.82 -9.21 -12.38
CA VAL A 38 4.72 -7.96 -11.62
C VAL A 38 3.25 -7.69 -11.28
N ARG A 39 3.01 -7.16 -10.08
CA ARG A 39 1.71 -6.61 -9.67
C ARG A 39 1.88 -5.12 -9.44
N GLN A 40 1.43 -4.29 -10.37
CA GLN A 40 1.63 -2.84 -10.32
C GLN A 40 0.33 -2.05 -10.49
N ARG A 41 0.40 -0.75 -10.17
CA ARG A 41 -0.66 0.23 -10.43
C ARG A 41 -0.25 1.08 -11.62
N GLY A 42 -1.07 1.07 -12.66
CA GLY A 42 -0.68 1.68 -13.95
C GLY A 42 0.39 0.87 -14.69
N THR A 43 0.76 1.33 -15.88
CA THR A 43 1.62 0.59 -16.82
C THR A 43 3.00 1.23 -17.02
N LYS A 44 3.56 1.87 -15.99
CA LYS A 44 4.94 2.36 -16.00
C LYS A 44 5.88 1.39 -15.31
#